data_AF-A0A1M4VFL0-F1
#
_entry.id   AF-A0A1M4VFL0-F1
#
_cell.length_a   1.000
_cell.length_b   1.000
_cell.length_c   1.000
_cell.angle_alpha   90.00
_cell.angle_beta   90.00
_cell.angle_gamma   90.00
#
_symmetry.space_group_name_H-M   'P 1'
#
loop_
_entity.id
_entity.type
_entity.pdbx_description
1 polymer ?
#
loop_
_entity_poly.entity_id
_entity_poly.type
_entity_poly.pdbx_seq_one_letter_code
_entity_poly.pdbx_strand_id
1 'polypeptide(L)'
;MFAPKMFGVCLRYAKDRTEAEDNLQDGFIKVFSNVKNFRHEGSFEGWMRRIMVNVSLGKFRKQNVLYPVEDMTKYDSAEVSDDILAKIGAEDLLELVQQLPPRYRMVFNLYVMEGMNHQEIGEEMNISVGTSKSNLARARDILKRKVLELYGEVESNANYLA
;
A
#
# COMPACT_ATOMS: atom_id res chain seq x y z
N MET A 1 0.05 -19.02 14.18
CA MET A 1 1.40 -18.61 13.74
C MET A 1 1.38 -17.71 12.48
N PHE A 2 0.53 -17.95 11.46
CA PHE A 2 0.53 -17.14 10.22
C PHE A 2 -0.53 -16.03 10.13
N ALA A 3 -1.68 -16.19 10.80
CA ALA A 3 -2.80 -15.25 10.66
C ALA A 3 -2.43 -13.79 10.99
N PRO A 4 -1.73 -13.46 12.10
CA PRO A 4 -1.34 -12.07 12.37
C PRO A 4 -0.42 -11.47 11.30
N LYS A 5 0.53 -12.26 10.77
CA LYS A 5 1.42 -11.80 9.69
C LYS A 5 0.65 -11.56 8.40
N MET A 6 -0.22 -12.49 8.01
CA MET A 6 -1.04 -12.36 6.80
C MET A 6 -2.05 -11.23 6.93
N PHE A 7 -2.56 -10.98 8.14
CA PHE A 7 -3.41 -9.82 8.42
C PHE A 7 -2.64 -8.51 8.18
N GLY A 8 -1.39 -8.42 8.64
CA GLY A 8 -0.50 -7.31 8.31
C GLY A 8 -0.28 -7.11 6.82
N VAL A 9 -0.22 -8.19 6.03
CA VAL A 9 -0.19 -8.11 4.56
C VAL A 9 -1.50 -7.53 4.04
N CYS A 10 -2.64 -8.07 4.45
CA CYS A 10 -3.97 -7.61 4.02
C CYS A 10 -4.23 -6.14 4.34
N LEU A 11 -3.78 -5.66 5.52
CA LEU A 11 -3.93 -4.27 5.95
C LEU A 11 -3.28 -3.27 4.98
N ARG A 12 -2.14 -3.63 4.38
CA ARG A 12 -1.44 -2.75 3.43
C ARG A 12 -2.28 -2.45 2.19
N TYR A 13 -3.09 -3.41 1.76
CA TYR A 13 -3.89 -3.32 0.54
C TYR A 13 -5.33 -2.85 0.79
N ALA A 14 -5.88 -3.16 1.97
CA ALA A 14 -7.22 -2.77 2.37
C ALA A 14 -7.34 -1.27 2.67
N LYS A 15 -8.55 -0.71 2.56
CA LYS A 15 -8.83 0.68 2.96
C LYS A 15 -9.04 0.82 4.47
N ASP A 16 -9.43 -0.26 5.12
CA ASP A 16 -9.74 -0.29 6.55
C ASP A 16 -9.51 -1.71 7.10
N ARG A 17 -9.71 -1.85 8.40
CA ARG A 17 -9.56 -3.10 9.13
C ARG A 17 -10.55 -4.17 8.66
N THR A 18 -11.80 -3.80 8.42
CA THR A 18 -12.86 -4.74 8.02
C THR A 18 -12.54 -5.38 6.68
N GLU A 19 -12.14 -4.59 5.68
CA GLU A 19 -11.72 -5.11 4.38
C GLU A 19 -10.46 -5.98 4.50
N ALA A 20 -9.55 -5.67 5.42
CA ALA A 20 -8.39 -6.52 5.69
C ALA A 20 -8.79 -7.87 6.30
N GLU A 21 -9.76 -7.89 7.22
CA GLU A 21 -10.30 -9.12 7.82
C GLU A 21 -11.01 -9.97 6.77
N ASP A 22 -11.80 -9.37 5.88
CA ASP A 22 -12.43 -10.07 4.76
C ASP A 22 -11.40 -10.65 3.79
N ASN A 23 -10.36 -9.89 3.45
CA ASN A 23 -9.25 -10.36 2.60
C ASN A 23 -8.51 -11.53 3.23
N LEU A 24 -8.29 -11.48 4.54
CA LEU A 24 -7.63 -12.52 5.30
C LEU A 24 -8.45 -13.82 5.26
N GLN A 25 -9.76 -13.73 5.50
CA GLN A 25 -10.67 -14.87 5.48
C GLN A 25 -10.70 -15.52 4.09
N ASP A 26 -10.95 -14.73 3.04
CA ASP A 26 -10.96 -15.23 1.65
C ASP A 26 -9.61 -15.85 1.26
N GLY A 27 -8.50 -15.24 1.72
CA GLY A 27 -7.16 -15.74 1.51
C GLY A 27 -6.92 -17.08 2.18
N PHE A 28 -7.32 -17.25 3.44
CA PHE A 28 -7.16 -18.53 4.12
C PHE A 28 -8.04 -19.62 3.52
N ILE A 29 -9.26 -19.30 3.09
CA ILE A 29 -10.10 -20.25 2.34
C ILE A 29 -9.32 -20.76 1.12
N LYS A 30 -8.72 -19.86 0.32
CA LYS A 30 -7.91 -20.26 -0.84
C LYS A 30 -6.65 -21.03 -0.45
N VAL A 31 -5.97 -20.66 0.63
CA VAL A 31 -4.80 -21.39 1.15
C VAL A 31 -5.19 -22.84 1.44
N PHE A 32 -6.26 -23.07 2.21
CA PHE A 32 -6.68 -24.43 2.56
C PHE A 32 -7.18 -25.21 1.35
N SER A 33 -7.94 -24.58 0.44
CA SER A 33 -8.42 -25.24 -0.78
C SER A 33 -7.29 -25.62 -1.73
N ASN A 34 -6.17 -24.89 -1.73
CA ASN A 34 -5.06 -25.08 -2.67
C ASN A 34 -3.78 -25.60 -2.01
N VAL A 35 -3.80 -25.96 -0.73
CA VAL A 35 -2.59 -26.35 0.02
C VAL A 35 -1.87 -27.54 -0.63
N LYS A 36 -2.62 -28.45 -1.25
CA LYS A 36 -2.08 -29.61 -1.99
C LYS A 36 -1.27 -29.22 -3.23
N ASN A 37 -1.46 -28.01 -3.74
CA ASN A 37 -0.74 -27.49 -4.90
C ASN A 37 0.56 -26.76 -4.52
N PHE A 38 0.87 -26.64 -3.22
CA PHE A 38 2.13 -26.06 -2.79
C PHE A 38 3.28 -27.02 -3.14
N ARG A 39 4.08 -26.64 -4.14
CA ARG A 39 5.17 -27.47 -4.69
C ARG A 39 6.44 -27.52 -3.84
N HIS A 40 6.42 -26.94 -2.63
CA HIS A 40 7.61 -26.78 -1.77
C HIS A 40 8.75 -25.96 -2.40
N GLU A 41 8.44 -25.17 -3.43
CA GLU A 41 9.35 -24.19 -4.02
C GLU A 41 9.27 -22.89 -3.20
N GLY A 42 10.35 -22.59 -2.46
CA GLY A 42 10.39 -21.44 -1.55
C GLY A 42 9.65 -21.69 -0.22
N SER A 43 9.37 -20.61 0.51
CA SER A 43 8.73 -20.72 1.82
C SER A 43 7.21 -20.82 1.73
N PHE A 44 6.62 -21.64 2.60
CA PHE A 44 5.17 -21.71 2.74
C PHE A 44 4.55 -20.34 3.10
N GLU A 45 5.25 -19.56 3.91
CA GLU A 45 4.87 -18.19 4.25
C GLU A 45 4.82 -17.28 3.01
N GLY A 46 5.81 -17.37 2.12
CA GLY A 46 5.84 -16.62 0.87
C GLY A 46 4.72 -17.03 -0.08
N TRP A 47 4.42 -18.33 -0.15
CA TRP A 47 3.28 -18.84 -0.93
C TRP A 47 1.93 -18.32 -0.39
N MET A 48 1.72 -18.35 0.92
CA MET A 48 0.52 -17.77 1.54
C MET A 48 0.43 -16.26 1.31
N ARG A 49 1.54 -15.54 1.46
CA ARG A 49 1.60 -14.09 1.17
C ARG A 49 1.15 -13.80 -0.25
N ARG A 50 1.62 -14.56 -1.24
CA ARG A 50 1.20 -14.40 -2.64
C ARG A 50 -0.30 -14.61 -2.82
N ILE A 51 -0.89 -15.57 -2.11
CA ILE A 51 -2.35 -15.76 -2.11
C ILE A 51 -3.08 -14.54 -1.53
N MET A 52 -2.61 -13.98 -0.41
CA MET A 52 -3.21 -12.78 0.21
C MET A 52 -3.19 -11.59 -0.74
N VAL A 53 -2.03 -11.32 -1.36
CA VAL A 53 -1.88 -10.23 -2.34
C VAL A 53 -2.82 -10.42 -3.53
N ASN A 54 -2.90 -11.64 -4.07
CA ASN A 54 -3.78 -11.97 -5.20
C ASN A 54 -5.27 -11.82 -4.86
N VAL A 55 -5.67 -12.10 -3.61
CA VAL A 55 -7.04 -11.87 -3.13
C VAL A 55 -7.35 -10.38 -3.12
N SER A 56 -6.48 -9.56 -2.54
CA SER A 56 -6.66 -8.11 -2.50
C SER A 56 -6.69 -7.49 -3.90
N LEU A 57 -5.82 -7.92 -4.81
CA LEU A 57 -5.85 -7.53 -6.22
C LEU A 57 -7.16 -7.93 -6.91
N GLY A 58 -7.64 -9.15 -6.65
CA GLY A 58 -8.91 -9.63 -7.17
C GLY A 58 -10.10 -8.77 -6.74
N LYS A 59 -10.16 -8.36 -5.47
CA LYS A 59 -11.20 -7.44 -4.97
C LYS A 59 -11.06 -6.05 -5.57
N PHE A 60 -9.84 -5.53 -5.62
CA PHE A 60 -9.55 -4.24 -6.25
C PHE A 60 -10.07 -4.18 -7.69
N ARG A 61 -9.81 -5.21 -8.51
CA ARG A 61 -10.28 -5.27 -9.90
C ARG A 61 -11.82 -5.29 -10.00
N LYS A 62 -12.50 -5.98 -9.09
CA LYS A 62 -13.98 -6.02 -9.07
C LYS A 62 -14.61 -4.68 -8.67
N GLN A 63 -13.97 -3.94 -7.77
CA GLN A 63 -14.51 -2.68 -7.24
C GLN A 63 -14.14 -1.44 -8.08
N ASN A 64 -12.98 -1.45 -8.77
CA ASN A 64 -12.39 -0.23 -9.36
C ASN A 64 -12.60 -0.06 -10.87
N VAL A 65 -13.59 -0.76 -11.45
CA VAL A 65 -14.03 -0.54 -12.85
C VAL A 65 -14.55 0.91 -13.07
N LEU A 66 -14.80 1.69 -12.01
CA LEU A 66 -15.58 2.93 -12.07
C LEU A 66 -14.89 4.22 -11.56
N TYR A 67 -13.60 4.22 -11.23
CA TYR A 67 -12.94 5.46 -10.74
C TYR A 67 -12.06 6.12 -11.81
N PRO A 68 -12.52 7.21 -12.44
CA PRO A 68 -11.62 8.18 -13.06
C PRO A 68 -10.75 8.77 -11.95
N VAL A 69 -9.44 8.77 -12.17
CA VAL A 69 -8.52 9.49 -11.29
C VAL A 69 -8.43 10.91 -11.84
N GLU A 70 -9.12 11.86 -11.22
CA GLU A 70 -8.96 13.28 -11.58
C GLU A 70 -7.57 13.75 -11.13
N ASP A 71 -6.78 14.15 -12.12
CA ASP A 71 -5.41 14.58 -11.93
C ASP A 71 -5.39 16.08 -11.68
N MET A 72 -5.67 16.48 -10.43
CA MET A 72 -5.66 17.88 -10.02
C MET A 72 -4.62 18.07 -8.93
N THR A 73 -3.40 18.48 -9.30
CA THR A 73 -2.46 19.29 -8.48
C THR A 73 -1.11 19.42 -9.19
N LYS A 74 -0.64 20.67 -9.34
CA LYS A 74 0.75 21.02 -9.67
C LYS A 74 1.65 20.69 -8.48
N TYR A 75 2.87 20.27 -8.80
CA TYR A 75 3.83 19.66 -7.89
C TYR A 75 4.75 20.72 -7.26
N ASP A 76 4.82 20.73 -5.93
CA ASP A 76 5.99 21.22 -5.20
C ASP A 76 6.54 20.05 -4.39
N SER A 77 7.76 19.60 -4.73
CA SER A 77 8.41 18.50 -4.03
C SER A 77 8.98 19.02 -2.72
N ALA A 78 8.20 18.92 -1.64
CA ALA A 78 8.71 19.18 -0.31
C ALA A 78 9.63 18.04 0.16
N GLU A 79 10.77 18.39 0.74
CA GLU A 79 11.70 17.44 1.35
C GLU A 79 11.28 17.14 2.80
N VAL A 80 11.47 15.88 3.23
CA VAL A 80 11.20 15.43 4.60
C VAL A 80 12.54 15.27 5.29
N SER A 81 12.74 15.90 6.45
CA SER A 81 13.99 15.80 7.22
C SER A 81 14.14 14.46 7.94
N ASP A 82 15.38 14.07 8.23
CA ASP A 82 15.69 12.82 8.96
C ASP A 82 15.06 12.79 10.37
N ASP A 83 14.97 13.94 11.04
CA ASP A 83 14.34 14.08 12.36
C ASP A 83 12.83 13.80 12.33
N ILE A 84 12.17 14.10 11.21
CA ILE A 84 10.76 13.74 11.01
C ILE A 84 10.64 12.24 10.78
N LEU A 85 11.49 11.66 9.93
CA LEU A 85 11.47 10.22 9.63
C LEU A 85 11.69 9.37 10.89
N ALA A 86 12.55 9.81 11.82
CA ALA A 86 12.82 9.12 13.07
C ALA A 86 11.60 9.03 14.01
N LYS A 87 10.59 9.89 13.83
CA LYS A 87 9.37 9.95 14.67
C LYS A 87 8.22 9.09 14.15
N ILE A 88 8.34 8.54 12.93
CA ILE A 88 7.24 7.83 12.27
C ILE A 88 7.24 6.36 12.69
N GLY A 89 6.16 5.92 13.33
CA GLY A 89 5.93 4.52 13.65
C GLY A 89 5.49 3.68 12.44
N ALA A 90 5.57 2.36 12.58
CA ALA A 90 5.10 1.43 11.54
C ALA A 90 3.57 1.52 11.37
N GLU A 91 2.84 1.71 12.47
CA GLU A 91 1.40 1.90 12.53
C GLU A 91 0.99 3.21 11.82
N ASP A 92 1.68 4.33 12.10
CA ASP A 92 1.42 5.61 11.43
C ASP A 92 1.61 5.49 9.92
N LEU A 93 2.70 4.85 9.48
CA LEU A 93 2.97 4.64 8.06
C LEU A 93 1.89 3.77 7.39
N LEU A 94 1.41 2.74 8.09
CA LEU A 94 0.33 1.89 7.59
C LEU A 94 -0.95 2.70 7.40
N GLU A 95 -1.33 3.53 8.37
CA GLU A 95 -2.51 4.39 8.26
C GLU A 95 -2.38 5.40 7.11
N LEU A 96 -1.21 6.01 6.95
CA LEU A 96 -0.92 6.91 5.83
C LEU A 96 -1.08 6.22 4.47
N VAL A 97 -0.59 4.99 4.34
CA VAL A 97 -0.77 4.18 3.13
C VAL A 97 -2.24 3.83 2.91
N GLN A 98 -3.00 3.52 3.95
CA GLN A 98 -4.44 3.26 3.85
C GLN A 98 -5.23 4.51 3.41
N GLN A 99 -4.76 5.72 3.69
CA GLN A 99 -5.40 6.95 3.22
C GLN A 99 -5.14 7.26 1.73
N LEU A 100 -4.23 6.54 1.06
CA LEU A 100 -4.01 6.72 -0.37
C LEU A 100 -5.24 6.31 -1.18
N PRO A 101 -5.54 7.01 -2.30
CA PRO A 101 -6.49 6.53 -3.28
C PRO A 101 -6.19 5.08 -3.70
N PRO A 102 -7.21 4.23 -3.90
CA PRO A 102 -7.01 2.78 -4.07
C PRO A 102 -5.98 2.39 -5.15
N ARG A 103 -6.00 3.08 -6.31
CA ARG A 103 -5.06 2.85 -7.41
C ARG A 103 -3.61 3.15 -7.01
N TYR A 104 -3.37 4.25 -6.30
CA TYR A 104 -2.05 4.67 -5.84
C TYR A 104 -1.54 3.74 -4.74
N ARG A 105 -2.40 3.38 -3.79
CA ARG A 105 -2.09 2.41 -2.73
C ARG A 105 -1.64 1.07 -3.30
N MET A 106 -2.37 0.56 -4.28
CA MET A 106 -2.06 -0.73 -4.89
C MET A 106 -0.70 -0.70 -5.58
N VAL A 107 -0.46 0.28 -6.47
CA VAL A 107 0.82 0.42 -7.17
C VAL A 107 1.98 0.61 -6.21
N PHE A 108 1.80 1.44 -5.16
CA PHE A 108 2.82 1.66 -4.15
C PHE A 108 3.24 0.36 -3.45
N ASN A 109 2.26 -0.43 -2.98
CA ASN A 109 2.57 -1.68 -2.28
C ASN A 109 3.16 -2.74 -3.21
N LEU A 110 2.65 -2.92 -4.43
CA LEU A 110 3.23 -3.88 -5.38
C LEU A 110 4.70 -3.53 -5.70
N TYR A 111 5.00 -2.25 -5.85
CA TYR A 111 6.37 -1.82 -6.13
C TYR A 111 7.29 -1.93 -4.89
N VAL A 112 6.89 -1.32 -3.77
CA VAL A 112 7.75 -1.15 -2.59
C VAL A 112 7.79 -2.42 -1.72
N MET A 113 6.67 -3.12 -1.57
CA MET A 113 6.55 -4.29 -0.69
C MET A 113 6.76 -5.61 -1.44
N GLU A 114 6.28 -5.71 -2.68
CA GLU A 114 6.42 -6.95 -3.48
C GLU A 114 7.64 -6.95 -4.40
N GLY A 115 8.27 -5.78 -4.61
CA GLY A 115 9.45 -5.65 -5.49
C GLY A 115 9.12 -5.76 -6.98
N MET A 116 7.85 -5.65 -7.35
CA MET A 116 7.43 -5.75 -8.76
C MET A 116 7.87 -4.52 -9.55
N ASN A 117 8.34 -4.74 -10.76
CA ASN A 117 8.65 -3.65 -11.68
C ASN A 117 7.37 -3.10 -12.34
N HIS A 118 7.48 -1.94 -13.00
CA HIS A 118 6.31 -1.29 -13.60
C HIS A 118 5.63 -2.07 -14.73
N GLN A 119 6.36 -2.96 -15.41
CA GLN A 119 5.78 -3.84 -16.42
C GLN A 119 4.90 -4.90 -15.76
N GLU A 120 5.42 -5.61 -14.75
CA GLU A 120 4.65 -6.60 -13.99
C GLU A 120 3.41 -6.00 -13.32
N ILE A 121 3.54 -4.78 -12.78
CA ILE A 121 2.39 -4.06 -12.18
C ILE A 121 1.36 -3.70 -13.26
N GLY A 122 1.82 -3.26 -14.44
CA GLY A 122 0.94 -2.91 -15.56
C GLY A 122 0.10 -4.12 -16.01
N GLU A 123 0.73 -5.29 -16.10
CA GLU A 123 0.06 -6.55 -16.42
C GLU A 123 -0.95 -6.96 -15.34
N GLU A 124 -0.56 -6.96 -14.07
CA GLU A 124 -1.43 -7.41 -12.96
C GLU A 124 -2.64 -6.48 -12.72
N MET A 125 -2.45 -5.18 -12.95
CA MET A 125 -3.50 -4.17 -12.76
C MET A 125 -4.24 -3.77 -14.04
N ASN A 126 -3.83 -4.30 -15.20
CA ASN A 126 -4.33 -3.91 -16.53
C ASN A 126 -4.26 -2.39 -16.78
N ILE A 127 -3.07 -1.81 -16.59
CA ILE A 127 -2.76 -0.39 -16.83
C ILE A 127 -1.46 -0.24 -17.63
N SER A 128 -1.24 0.92 -18.24
CA SER A 128 0.02 1.17 -18.94
C SER A 128 1.20 1.30 -17.96
N VAL A 129 2.42 0.99 -18.43
CA VAL A 129 3.66 1.21 -17.66
C VAL A 129 3.80 2.68 -17.24
N GLY A 130 3.40 3.61 -18.11
CA GLY A 130 3.38 5.04 -17.80
C GLY A 130 2.43 5.38 -16.65
N THR A 131 1.23 4.77 -16.64
CA THR A 131 0.25 4.91 -15.55
C THR A 131 0.77 4.32 -14.25
N SER A 132 1.49 3.19 -14.29
CA SER A 132 2.13 2.62 -13.10
C SER A 132 3.18 3.58 -12.52
N LYS A 133 4.03 4.17 -13.37
CA LYS A 133 5.02 5.17 -12.93
C LYS A 133 4.38 6.41 -12.33
N SER A 134 3.37 6.99 -12.98
CA SER A 134 2.68 8.17 -12.48
C SER A 134 1.95 7.88 -11.17
N ASN A 135 1.24 6.75 -11.06
CA ASN A 135 0.58 6.33 -9.82
C ASN A 135 1.58 6.19 -8.65
N LEU A 136 2.76 5.61 -8.88
CA LEU A 136 3.79 5.50 -7.85
C LEU A 136 4.31 6.87 -7.41
N ALA A 137 4.56 7.76 -8.37
CA ALA A 137 5.01 9.12 -8.07
C ALA A 137 3.97 9.89 -7.24
N ARG A 138 2.68 9.79 -7.61
CA ARG A 138 1.57 10.39 -6.86
C ARG A 138 1.42 9.81 -5.46
N ALA A 139 1.56 8.49 -5.31
CA ALA A 139 1.53 7.85 -4.00
C ALA A 139 2.62 8.43 -3.08
N ARG A 140 3.86 8.54 -3.58
CA ARG A 140 4.99 9.08 -2.80
C ARG A 140 4.77 10.54 -2.42
N ASP A 141 4.25 11.36 -3.34
CA ASP A 141 3.96 12.77 -3.07
C ASP A 141 2.91 12.95 -1.97
N ILE A 142 1.78 12.25 -2.08
CA ILE A 142 0.71 12.30 -1.07
C ILE A 142 1.25 11.87 0.29
N LEU A 143 2.05 10.80 0.35
CA LEU A 143 2.65 10.34 1.60
C LEU A 143 3.60 11.39 2.19
N LYS A 144 4.48 11.98 1.38
CA LYS A 144 5.38 13.06 1.85
C LYS A 144 4.62 14.23 2.43
N ARG A 145 3.58 14.72 1.73
CA ARG A 145 2.77 15.85 2.22
C ARG A 145 2.08 15.51 3.53
N LYS A 146 1.47 14.33 3.64
CA LYS A 146 0.82 13.89 4.89
C LYS A 146 1.81 13.76 6.05
N VAL A 147 3.02 13.28 5.78
CA VAL A 147 4.09 13.22 6.79
C VAL A 147 4.47 14.62 7.27
N LEU A 148 4.63 15.59 6.36
CA LEU A 148 4.93 16.97 6.72
C LEU A 148 3.79 17.64 7.49
N GLU A 149 2.54 17.39 7.11
CA GLU A 149 1.37 17.89 7.83
C GLU A 149 1.30 17.37 9.27
N LEU A 150 1.65 16.09 9.50
CA LEU A 150 1.56 15.47 10.82
C LEU A 150 2.77 15.75 11.72
N TYR A 151 3.97 15.91 11.14
CA TYR A 151 5.23 15.97 11.90
C TYR A 151 6.08 17.22 11.63
N GLY A 152 5.73 18.03 10.63
CA GLY A 152 6.50 19.21 10.20
C GLY A 152 6.23 20.49 11.00
N GLU A 153 5.12 20.59 11.75
CA GLU A 153 4.76 21.82 12.48
C GLU A 153 5.40 21.96 13.89
N VAL A 154 6.45 21.22 14.22
CA VAL A 154 7.07 21.34 15.57
C VAL A 154 7.99 22.56 15.71
N GLU A 155 8.36 23.27 14.64
CA GLU A 155 9.32 24.40 14.72
C GLU A 155 8.71 25.82 14.79
N SER A 156 7.41 26.02 14.57
CA SER A 156 6.88 27.38 14.35
C SER A 156 6.36 28.13 15.60
N ASN A 157 6.35 27.53 16.81
CA ASN A 157 5.76 28.16 18.01
C ASN A 157 6.76 28.61 19.10
N ALA A 158 8.06 28.74 18.79
CA ALA A 158 9.06 29.20 19.77
C ALA A 158 9.39 30.71 19.74
N ASN A 159 8.85 31.50 18.80
CA ASN A 159 9.30 32.89 18.58
C ASN A 159 8.28 34.00 18.89
N TYR A 160 7.32 33.78 19.81
CA TYR A 160 6.37 34.84 20.23
C TYR A 160 6.43 35.24 21.72
N LEU A 161 7.55 34.99 22.41
CA LEU A 161 7.80 35.60 23.72
C LEU A 161 9.26 36.05 23.85
N ALA A 162 9.57 37.21 23.27
CA ALA A 162 10.69 38.06 23.64
C ALA A 162 10.28 39.53 23.44
#